data_AF-A0A5C7Q1N6-F1
#
_entry.id   AF-A0A5C7Q1N6-F1
#
_cell.length_a   1.000
_cell.length_b   1.000
_cell.length_c   1.000
_cell.angle_alpha   90.00
_cell.angle_beta   90.00
_cell.angle_gamma   90.00
#
_symmetry.space_group_name_H-M   'P 1'
#
loop_
_entity.id
_entity.type
_entity.pdbx_description
1 polymer ?
#
loop_
_entity_poly.entity_id
_entity_poly.type
_entity_poly.pdbx_seq_one_letter_code
_entity_poly.pdbx_strand_id
1 'polypeptide(L)'
;MTTIAKITNPERRRDWLVVFGTDEVQLVSPIPQLASLPGLDGSQVVYMADLTKLDADQRGRLITFIAARFHVPADVVARDLDTVGLPILGGDVTIISNDIGLVLSSVDDDVDAWRELTAADLEDEEETHAA
;
A
#
# COMPACT_ATOMS: atom_id res chain seq x y z
N MET A 1 5.29 -15.31 -7.55
CA MET A 1 4.54 -14.05 -7.73
C MET A 1 5.34 -12.97 -7.03
N THR A 2 5.72 -11.91 -7.74
CA THR A 2 6.51 -10.82 -7.16
C THR A 2 5.62 -9.60 -7.08
N THR A 3 5.40 -9.11 -5.87
CA THR A 3 4.64 -7.89 -5.60
C THR A 3 5.55 -6.94 -4.84
N ILE A 4 5.62 -5.72 -5.31
CA ILE A 4 6.46 -4.67 -4.75
C ILE A 4 5.55 -3.53 -4.29
N ALA A 5 5.78 -3.01 -3.09
CA ALA A 5 5.27 -1.72 -2.67
C ALA A 5 6.34 -0.67 -2.90
N LYS A 6 5.97 0.40 -3.62
CA LYS A 6 6.78 1.60 -3.77
C LYS A 6 6.28 2.68 -2.82
N ILE A 7 7.16 3.23 -1.98
CA ILE A 7 6.80 4.25 -0.99
C ILE A 7 6.63 5.61 -1.68
N THR A 8 5.42 6.15 -1.65
CA THR A 8 5.06 7.42 -2.28
C THR A 8 5.01 8.58 -1.29
N ASN A 9 4.76 8.31 -0.01
CA ASN A 9 4.79 9.34 1.03
C ASN A 9 6.22 9.91 1.19
N PRO A 10 6.45 11.23 1.00
CA PRO A 10 7.79 11.82 0.99
C PRO A 10 8.55 11.71 2.32
N GLU A 11 7.85 11.79 3.45
CA GLU A 11 8.48 11.68 4.78
C GLU A 11 8.92 10.25 5.02
N ARG A 12 8.01 9.30 4.78
CA ARG A 12 8.28 7.88 4.92
C ARG A 12 9.39 7.45 3.96
N ARG A 13 9.35 7.90 2.71
CA ARG A 13 10.37 7.55 1.71
C ARG A 13 11.79 7.84 2.18
N ARG A 14 12.02 8.92 2.94
CA ARG A 14 13.35 9.22 3.51
C ARG A 14 13.78 8.16 4.51
N ASP A 15 12.89 7.77 5.42
CA ASP A 15 13.14 6.72 6.42
C ASP A 15 13.47 5.40 5.72
N TRP A 16 12.70 5.05 4.68
CA TRP A 16 12.91 3.82 3.91
C TRP A 16 14.26 3.82 3.18
N LEU A 17 14.66 4.93 2.57
CA LEU A 17 15.98 5.05 1.95
C LEU A 17 17.12 4.90 2.96
N VAL A 18 16.97 5.42 4.18
CA VAL A 18 17.96 5.27 5.25
C VAL A 18 18.07 3.81 5.71
N VAL A 19 16.94 3.11 5.85
CA VAL A 19 16.90 1.75 6.38
C VAL A 19 17.27 0.70 5.31
N PHE A 20 16.71 0.81 4.12
CA PHE A 20 16.80 -0.23 3.09
C PHE A 20 17.70 0.14 1.92
N GLY A 21 18.06 1.42 1.76
CA GLY A 21 18.78 1.92 0.59
C GLY A 21 17.90 2.07 -0.66
N THR A 22 16.59 1.83 -0.52
CA THR A 22 15.60 1.84 -1.60
C THR A 22 14.24 2.31 -1.04
N ASP A 23 13.36 2.80 -1.91
CA ASP A 23 11.96 3.11 -1.63
C ASP A 23 11.01 2.00 -2.11
N GLU A 24 11.55 0.83 -2.44
CA GLU A 24 10.80 -0.33 -2.92
C GLU A 24 11.02 -1.53 -1.99
N VAL A 25 9.94 -2.22 -1.64
CA VAL A 25 9.99 -3.41 -0.77
C VAL A 25 9.10 -4.51 -1.31
N GLN A 26 9.55 -5.75 -1.18
CA GLN A 26 8.73 -6.91 -1.49
C GLN A 26 7.63 -7.07 -0.45
N LEU A 27 6.43 -7.41 -0.92
CA LEU A 27 5.28 -7.68 -0.06
C LEU A 27 5.06 -9.19 0.10
N VAL A 28 4.54 -9.58 1.26
CA VAL A 28 4.06 -10.94 1.50
C VAL A 28 2.85 -11.26 0.60
N SER A 29 1.99 -10.27 0.38
CA SER A 29 0.78 -10.38 -0.42
C SER A 29 0.43 -9.05 -1.09
N PRO A 30 -0.11 -9.05 -2.33
CA PRO A 30 -0.71 -7.88 -2.96
C PRO A 30 -2.08 -7.51 -2.38
N ILE A 31 -2.68 -8.38 -1.57
CA ILE A 31 -3.96 -8.13 -0.92
C ILE A 31 -3.68 -7.45 0.43
N PRO A 32 -4.17 -6.21 0.66
CA PRO A 32 -3.98 -5.56 1.94
C PRO A 32 -4.81 -6.23 3.04
N GLN A 33 -4.46 -5.96 4.29
CA GLN A 33 -5.20 -6.37 5.46
C GLN A 33 -5.60 -5.18 6.31
N LEU A 34 -6.60 -5.36 7.17
CA LEU A 34 -6.97 -4.38 8.18
C LEU A 34 -6.17 -4.64 9.46
N ALA A 35 -5.52 -3.61 9.99
CA ALA A 35 -4.78 -3.67 11.25
C ALA A 35 -5.06 -2.44 12.11
N SER A 36 -5.20 -2.65 13.42
CA SER A 36 -5.22 -1.56 14.39
C SER A 36 -3.79 -1.14 14.70
N LEU A 37 -3.45 0.11 14.40
CA LEU A 37 -2.10 0.64 14.60
C LEU A 37 -2.07 1.59 15.81
N PRO A 38 -1.08 1.47 16.72
CA PRO A 38 -0.95 2.38 17.84
C PRO A 38 -0.87 3.84 17.39
N GLY A 39 -1.69 4.70 18.00
CA GLY A 39 -1.72 6.14 17.69
C GLY A 39 -2.59 6.52 16.49
N LEU A 40 -3.25 5.57 15.84
CA LEU A 40 -4.25 5.82 14.80
C LEU A 40 -5.61 5.30 15.25
N ASP A 41 -6.65 6.08 15.01
CA ASP A 41 -8.02 5.69 15.31
C ASP A 41 -8.55 4.71 14.27
N GLY A 42 -9.23 3.65 14.73
CA GLY A 42 -9.85 2.65 13.87
C GLY A 42 -8.87 1.70 13.18
N SER A 43 -9.43 0.82 12.34
CA SER A 43 -8.65 -0.13 11.54
C SER A 43 -8.07 0.57 10.31
N GLN A 44 -6.78 0.34 10.07
CA GLN A 44 -6.04 0.90 8.94
C GLN A 44 -5.82 -0.17 7.89
N VAL A 45 -5.91 0.22 6.62
CA VAL A 45 -5.51 -0.64 5.50
C VAL A 45 -3.99 -0.68 5.45
N VAL A 46 -3.40 -1.87 5.57
CA VAL A 46 -1.96 -2.07 5.59
C VAL A 46 -1.51 -3.20 4.67
N TYR A 47 -0.30 -3.06 4.15
CA TYR A 47 0.45 -4.12 3.49
C TYR A 47 1.56 -4.62 4.40
N MET A 48 1.96 -5.88 4.25
CA MET A 48 3.03 -6.48 5.04
C MET A 48 4.30 -6.61 4.20
N ALA A 49 5.39 -5.98 4.66
CA ALA A 49 6.70 -6.17 4.06
C ALA A 49 7.16 -7.63 4.26
N ASP A 50 7.73 -8.21 3.22
CA ASP A 50 8.36 -9.53 3.29
C ASP A 50 9.76 -9.42 3.87
N LEU A 51 9.84 -9.61 5.20
CA LEU A 51 11.09 -9.55 5.94
C LEU A 51 12.08 -10.67 5.59
N THR A 52 11.62 -11.75 4.94
CA THR A 52 12.49 -12.84 4.50
C THR A 52 13.37 -12.46 3.31
N LYS A 53 13.06 -11.33 2.67
CA LYS A 53 13.83 -10.77 1.54
C LYS A 53 14.88 -9.76 1.98
N LEU A 54 14.89 -9.38 3.26
CA LEU A 54 15.89 -8.47 3.79
C LEU A 54 17.19 -9.22 4.06
N ASP A 55 18.31 -8.62 3.68
CA ASP A 55 19.61 -9.10 4.14
C ASP A 55 19.84 -8.76 5.63
N ALA A 56 20.90 -9.33 6.21
CA ALA A 56 21.21 -9.14 7.63
C ALA A 56 21.51 -7.67 8.00
N ASP A 57 22.05 -6.89 7.06
CA ASP A 57 22.46 -5.51 7.27
C ASP A 57 21.24 -4.56 7.22
N GLN A 58 20.36 -4.74 6.22
CA GLN A 58 19.04 -4.11 6.15
C GLN A 58 18.20 -4.42 7.39
N ARG A 59 18.20 -5.67 7.83
CA ARG A 59 17.49 -6.08 9.04
C ARG A 59 18.06 -5.43 10.29
N GLY A 60 19.38 -5.35 10.43
CA GLY A 60 20.04 -4.66 11.54
C GLY A 60 19.72 -3.15 11.57
N ARG A 61 19.73 -2.49 10.41
CA ARG A 61 19.31 -1.08 10.28
C ARG A 61 17.85 -0.87 10.64
N LEU A 62 16.96 -1.75 10.21
CA LEU A 62 15.53 -1.67 10.54
C LEU A 62 15.29 -1.78 12.04
N ILE A 63 15.91 -2.77 12.70
CA ILE A 63 15.81 -2.96 14.15
C ILE A 63 16.31 -1.71 14.88
N THR A 64 17.48 -1.20 14.49
CA THR A 64 18.08 0.00 15.09
C THR A 64 17.18 1.22 14.90
N PHE A 65 16.62 1.39 13.71
CA PHE A 65 15.73 2.49 13.37
C PHE A 65 14.44 2.46 14.21
N ILE A 66 13.76 1.31 14.30
CA ILE A 66 12.54 1.14 15.11
C ILE A 66 12.85 1.36 16.59
N ALA A 67 13.93 0.75 17.10
CA ALA A 67 14.36 0.90 18.49
C ALA A 67 14.56 2.37 18.87
N ALA A 68 15.25 3.13 18.01
CA ALA A 68 15.46 4.57 18.22
C ALA A 68 14.17 5.39 18.09
N ARG A 69 13.33 5.10 17.08
CA ARG A 69 12.10 5.84 16.78
C ARG A 69 11.05 5.74 17.89
N PHE A 70 10.94 4.55 18.51
CA PHE A 70 9.93 4.26 19.52
C PHE A 70 10.49 4.12 20.93
N HIS A 71 11.80 4.34 21.12
CA HIS A 71 12.48 4.20 22.41
C HIS A 71 12.30 2.83 23.06
N VAL A 72 12.40 1.76 22.25
CA VAL A 72 12.26 0.36 22.68
C VAL A 72 13.60 -0.36 22.54
N PRO A 73 13.96 -1.29 23.44
CA PRO A 73 15.18 -2.10 23.29
C PRO A 73 15.24 -2.88 21.96
N ALA A 74 16.41 -2.91 21.34
CA ALA A 74 16.62 -3.53 20.02
C ALA A 74 16.36 -5.05 20.02
N ASP A 75 16.62 -5.74 21.14
CA ASP A 75 16.33 -7.16 21.34
C ASP A 75 14.83 -7.45 21.37
N VAL A 76 14.04 -6.56 21.98
CA VAL A 76 12.56 -6.63 21.96
C VAL A 76 12.05 -6.45 20.53
N VAL A 77 12.56 -5.43 19.83
CA VAL A 77 12.20 -5.19 18.42
C VAL A 77 12.55 -6.41 17.56
N ALA A 78 13.75 -6.96 17.70
CA ALA A 78 14.19 -8.11 16.91
C ALA A 78 13.28 -9.33 17.08
N ARG A 79 12.85 -9.61 18.32
CA ARG A 79 11.93 -10.71 18.63
C ARG A 79 10.53 -10.48 18.08
N ASP A 80 10.01 -9.27 18.27
CA ASP A 80 8.62 -8.95 17.92
C ASP A 80 8.45 -8.78 16.41
N LEU A 81 9.51 -8.36 15.71
CA LEU A 81 9.49 -8.18 14.25
C LEU A 81 9.19 -9.49 13.50
N ASP A 82 9.64 -10.64 14.00
CA ASP A 82 9.35 -11.95 13.37
C ASP A 82 7.94 -12.46 13.65
N THR A 83 7.30 -11.98 14.71
CA THR A 83 5.96 -12.43 15.10
C THR A 83 4.87 -11.50 14.57
N VAL A 84 5.12 -10.20 14.57
CA VAL A 84 4.15 -9.17 14.16
C VAL A 84 4.35 -8.75 12.70
N GLY A 85 5.59 -8.81 12.21
CA GLY A 85 5.96 -8.30 10.88
C GLY A 85 6.11 -6.78 10.84
N LEU A 86 6.18 -6.23 9.63
CA LEU A 86 6.32 -4.79 9.38
C LEU A 86 5.14 -4.28 8.53
N PRO A 87 4.13 -3.65 9.16
CA PRO A 87 3.01 -3.07 8.44
C PRO A 87 3.39 -1.75 7.77
N ILE A 88 2.88 -1.56 6.55
CA ILE A 88 3.01 -0.34 5.75
C ILE A 88 1.61 0.19 5.45
N LEU A 89 1.33 1.45 5.74
CA LEU A 89 0.04 2.05 5.46
C LEU A 89 -0.26 2.03 3.95
N GLY A 90 -1.48 1.63 3.58
CA GLY A 90 -1.90 1.60 2.18
C GLY A 90 -1.84 2.97 1.51
N GLY A 91 -2.12 4.05 2.26
CA GLY A 91 -2.01 5.42 1.76
C GLY A 91 -0.57 5.92 1.53
N ASP A 92 0.45 5.20 2.02
CA ASP A 92 1.86 5.57 1.86
C ASP A 92 2.51 4.92 0.63
N VAL A 93 1.80 4.05 -0.10
CA VAL A 93 2.39 3.19 -1.12
C VAL A 93 1.61 3.11 -2.42
N THR A 94 2.32 2.78 -3.50
CA THR A 94 1.76 2.27 -4.75
C THR A 94 2.20 0.83 -4.93
N ILE A 95 1.24 -0.05 -5.25
CA ILE A 95 1.52 -1.48 -5.44
C ILE A 95 1.81 -1.75 -6.91
N ILE A 96 2.94 -2.41 -7.15
CA ILE A 96 3.38 -2.87 -8.47
C ILE A 96 3.34 -4.39 -8.44
N SER A 97 2.49 -4.98 -9.27
CA SER A 97 2.34 -6.43 -9.41
C SER A 97 2.38 -6.81 -10.88
N ASN A 98 3.10 -7.90 -11.19
CA ASN A 98 3.13 -8.46 -12.54
C ASN A 98 2.02 -9.51 -12.77
N ASP A 99 1.09 -9.65 -11.82
CA ASP A 99 -0.04 -10.57 -11.93
C ASP A 99 -1.27 -9.86 -12.46
N ILE A 100 -1.62 -10.14 -13.73
CA ILE A 100 -2.74 -9.52 -14.45
C ILE A 100 -4.10 -9.93 -13.86
N GLY A 101 -4.19 -11.07 -13.16
CA GLY A 101 -5.46 -11.59 -12.62
C GLY A 101 -6.06 -10.73 -11.51
N LEU A 102 -5.21 -10.06 -10.72
CA LEU A 102 -5.65 -9.16 -9.64
C LEU A 102 -6.18 -7.81 -10.14
N VAL A 103 -5.71 -7.35 -11.31
CA VAL A 103 -6.10 -6.06 -11.89
C VAL A 103 -7.55 -6.09 -12.35
N LEU A 104 -8.04 -7.23 -12.83
CA LEU A 104 -9.39 -7.34 -13.39
C LEU A 104 -10.47 -7.41 -12.31
N SER A 105 -10.20 -8.07 -11.18
CA SER A 105 -11.18 -8.19 -10.08
C SER A 105 -11.43 -6.90 -9.30
N SER A 106 -10.62 -5.85 -9.49
CA SER A 106 -10.83 -4.53 -8.86
C SER A 106 -11.55 -3.54 -9.77
N VAL A 107 -11.83 -3.89 -11.03
CA VAL A 107 -12.46 -3.02 -12.04
C VAL A 107 -13.96 -3.33 -12.20
N ASP A 108 -14.51 -4.27 -11.42
CA ASP A 108 -15.89 -4.74 -11.57
C ASP A 108 -16.94 -4.02 -10.68
N ASP A 109 -16.57 -3.11 -9.76
CA ASP A 109 -17.54 -2.45 -8.85
C ASP A 109 -18.02 -1.05 -9.28
N ASP A 110 -17.43 -0.44 -10.32
CA ASP A 110 -17.75 0.94 -10.75
C ASP A 110 -18.29 1.04 -12.20
N VAL A 111 -18.69 -0.07 -12.82
CA VAL A 111 -19.16 -0.05 -14.23
C VAL A 111 -20.60 0.48 -14.35
N ASP A 112 -21.40 0.40 -13.28
CA ASP A 112 -22.79 0.91 -13.30
C ASP A 112 -22.89 2.43 -13.17
N ALA A 113 -21.91 3.10 -12.53
CA ALA A 113 -21.91 4.56 -12.38
C ALA A 113 -21.66 5.31 -13.71
N TRP A 114 -21.00 4.68 -14.68
CA TRP A 114 -20.73 5.29 -15.99
C TRP A 114 -21.83 5.06 -17.03
N ARG A 115 -22.75 4.11 -16.79
CA ARG A 115 -23.88 3.88 -17.70
C ARG A 115 -24.99 4.94 -17.58
N GLU A 116 -25.18 5.53 -16.42
CA GLU A 116 -26.22 6.55 -16.21
C GLU A 116 -25.90 7.91 -16.85
N LEU A 117 -24.61 8.23 -17.05
CA LEU A 117 -24.17 9.50 -17.66
C LEU A 117 -24.26 9.54 -19.20
N THR A 118 -24.48 8.40 -19.87
CA THR A 118 -24.52 8.34 -21.34
C THR A 118 -25.93 8.26 -21.92
N ALA A 119 -26.92 7.95 -21.09
CA ALA A 119 -28.32 7.88 -21.53
C ALA A 119 -29.04 9.24 -21.43
N ALA A 120 -28.56 10.17 -20.59
CA ALA A 120 -29.23 11.45 -20.36
C ALA A 120 -28.86 12.55 -21.39
N ASP A 121 -27.81 12.37 -22.19
CA ASP A 121 -27.28 13.41 -23.10
C ASP A 121 -27.57 13.15 -24.60
N LEU A 122 -28.42 12.16 -24.93
CA LEU A 122 -28.71 11.79 -26.32
C LEU A 122 -30.17 12.00 -26.76
N GLU A 123 -31.04 12.58 -25.94
CA GLU A 123 -32.47 12.71 -26.29
C GLU A 123 -32.99 14.13 -26.56
N ASP A 124 -32.18 15.20 -26.56
CA ASP A 124 -32.78 16.56 -26.46
C ASP A 124 -32.44 17.65 -27.49
N GLU A 125 -31.89 17.39 -28.70
CA GLU A 125 -31.85 18.44 -29.74
C GLU A 125 -32.15 17.94 -31.17
N GLU A 126 -33.23 17.15 -31.34
CA GLU A 126 -33.93 16.97 -32.62
C GLU A 126 -35.25 17.76 -32.65
N GLU A 127 -35.22 19.09 -32.50
CA GLU A 127 -36.37 19.92 -32.94
C GLU A 127 -35.97 21.39 -33.15
N THR A 128 -35.83 21.81 -34.40
CA THR A 128 -36.40 23.08 -34.92
C THR A 128 -36.10 23.17 -36.42
N HIS A 129 -36.99 22.56 -37.21
CA HIS A 129 -37.21 22.94 -38.60
C HIS A 129 -38.17 24.14 -38.63
N ALA A 130 -37.98 25.01 -39.62
CA ALA A 130 -38.96 25.93 -40.21
C ALA A 130 -39.34 27.23 -39.45
N ALA A 131 -38.83 28.36 -39.95
CA ALA A 131 -39.64 29.36 -40.66
C ALA A 131 -38.74 30.33 -41.44
#